data_AF-A0A9E4C836-F1
#
_entry.id   AF-A0A9E4C836-F1
#
_cell.length_a   1.000
_cell.length_b   1.000
_cell.length_c   1.000
_cell.angle_alpha   90.00
_cell.angle_beta   90.00
_cell.angle_gamma   90.00
#
_symmetry.space_group_name_H-M   'P 1'
#
loop_
_entity.id
_entity.type
_entity.pdbx_description
1 polymer ?
#
loop_
_entity_poly.entity_id
_entity_poly.type
_entity_poly.pdbx_seq_one_letter_code
_entity_poly.pdbx_strand_id
1 'polypeptide(L)' 'MAVVTISRQYGTGGIFIAHQLADKLGYAFLGRDELVEICEQRGLSLDLEKIEGRARTILERSFGVG' A
#
# COMPACT_ATOMS: atom_id res chain seq x y z
N MET A 1 12.35 16.85 -7.76
CA MET A 1 12.37 15.42 -7.40
C MET A 1 11.15 14.78 -8.02
N ALA A 2 11.31 13.72 -8.80
CA ALA A 2 10.17 13.01 -9.41
C ALA A 2 9.57 12.04 -8.38
N VAL A 3 8.25 11.91 -8.38
CA VAL A 3 7.51 11.00 -7.50
C VAL A 3 6.54 10.21 -8.36
N VAL A 4 6.46 8.90 -8.12
CA VAL A 4 5.54 8.00 -8.81
C VAL A 4 4.58 7.44 -7.77
N THR A 5 3.28 7.66 -7.97
CA THR A 5 2.22 7.09 -7.13
C THR A 5 1.51 5.99 -7.90
N ILE A 6 1.35 4.82 -7.29
CA ILE A 6 0.70 3.66 -7.92
C ILE A 6 -0.63 3.38 -7.23
N SER A 7 -1.72 3.67 -7.94
CA SER A 7 -3.05 3.24 -7.53
C SER A 7 -3.24 1.75 -7.82
N ARG A 8 -3.85 1.03 -6.86
CA ARG A 8 -4.11 -0.41 -6.97
C ARG A 8 -5.50 -0.77 -6.48
N GLN A 9 -5.96 -1.98 -6.81
CA GLN A 9 -7.06 -2.65 -6.10
C GLN A 9 -6.46 -3.67 -5.13
N TYR A 10 -7.11 -3.86 -3.98
CA TYR A 10 -6.63 -4.82 -2.99
C TYR A 10 -6.58 -6.24 -3.58
N GLY A 11 -5.46 -6.94 -3.35
CA GLY A 11 -5.25 -8.32 -3.81
C GLY A 11 -4.88 -8.49 -5.29
N THR A 12 -4.51 -7.43 -6.02
CA THR A 12 -4.04 -7.55 -7.42
C THR A 12 -2.53 -7.68 -7.56
N GLY A 13 -1.78 -7.70 -6.45
CA GLY A 13 -0.31 -7.71 -6.48
C GLY A 13 0.31 -6.36 -6.87
N GLY A 14 -0.42 -5.24 -6.75
CA GLY A 14 0.10 -3.91 -7.11
C GLY A 14 1.38 -3.50 -6.39
N ILE A 15 1.56 -3.94 -5.13
CA ILE A 15 2.78 -3.69 -4.34
C ILE A 15 4.01 -4.35 -4.98
N PHE A 16 3.86 -5.57 -5.48
CA PHE A 16 4.96 -6.28 -6.16
C PHE A 16 5.44 -5.54 -7.41
N ILE A 17 4.49 -5.02 -8.22
CA ILE A 17 4.81 -4.23 -9.40
C ILE A 17 5.53 -2.92 -9.00
N ALA A 18 5.10 -2.31 -7.91
CA ALA A 18 5.68 -1.08 -7.40
C ALA A 18 7.15 -1.25 -6.96
N HIS A 19 7.48 -2.33 -6.25
CA HIS A 19 8.87 -2.66 -5.92
C HIS A 19 9.72 -2.85 -7.18
N GLN A 20 9.26 -3.68 -8.11
CA GLN A 20 9.99 -3.95 -9.36
C GLN A 20 10.24 -2.67 -10.18
N LEU A 21 9.29 -1.72 -10.17
CA LEU A 21 9.45 -0.43 -10.82
C LEU A 21 10.50 0.44 -10.11
N ALA A 22 10.42 0.50 -8.77
CA ALA A 22 11.37 1.26 -7.96
C ALA A 22 12.80 0.76 -8.17
N ASP A 23 13.03 -0.55 -8.12
CA ASP A 23 14.32 -1.18 -8.36
C ASP A 23 14.86 -0.87 -9.76
N LYS A 24 14.02 -1.01 -10.79
CA LYS A 24 14.42 -0.74 -12.18
C LYS A 24 14.79 0.71 -12.44
N LEU A 25 14.14 1.65 -11.77
CA LEU A 25 14.36 3.07 -11.96
C LEU A 25 15.36 3.66 -10.96
N GLY A 26 15.79 2.90 -9.95
CA GLY A 26 16.64 3.38 -8.86
C GLY A 26 15.93 4.35 -7.92
N TYR A 27 14.62 4.18 -7.71
CA TYR A 27 13.82 5.00 -6.80
C TYR A 27 13.76 4.33 -5.43
N ALA A 28 13.72 5.15 -4.37
CA ALA A 28 13.33 4.65 -3.06
C ALA A 28 11.86 4.22 -3.10
N PHE A 29 11.58 3.02 -2.59
CA PHE A 29 10.23 2.53 -2.43
C PHE A 29 9.68 2.96 -1.06
N LEU A 30 8.45 3.45 -1.04
CA LEU A 30 7.71 3.77 0.18
C LEU A 30 6.34 3.09 0.10
N GLY A 31 6.26 1.90 0.69
CA GLY A 31 5.02 1.15 0.84
C GLY A 31 4.41 1.33 2.22
N ARG A 32 3.36 0.53 2.48
CA ARG A 32 2.65 0.52 3.75
C ARG A 32 3.59 0.16 4.91
N ASP A 33 4.34 -0.92 4.77
CA ASP A 33 5.12 -1.49 5.86
C ASP A 33 6.31 -0.58 6.19
N GLU A 34 6.99 -0.05 5.17
CA GLU A 34 8.08 0.93 5.35
C GLU A 34 7.57 2.22 6.01
N LEU A 35 6.38 2.70 5.62
CA LEU A 35 5.79 3.89 6.23
C LEU A 35 5.42 3.66 7.70
N VAL A 36 4.85 2.50 8.04
CA VAL A 36 4.52 2.13 9.42
C VAL A 36 5.78 2.06 10.26
N GLU A 37 6.81 1.36 9.79
CA GLU A 37 8.08 1.22 10.50
C GLU A 37 8.72 2.59 10.78
N ILE A 38 8.79 3.46 9.78
CA ILE A 38 9.33 4.82 9.93
C ILE A 38 8.53 5.64 10.95
N CYS A 39 7.21 5.48 10.97
CA CYS A 39 6.35 6.18 11.92
C CYS A 39 6.53 5.65 13.34
N GLU A 40 6.57 4.34 13.54
CA GLU A 40 6.81 3.72 14.85
C GLU A 40 8.15 4.15 15.44
N GLN A 41 9.22 4.15 14.63
CA GLN A 41 10.55 4.62 15.03
C GLN A 41 10.55 6.11 15.46
N ARG A 42 9.58 6.90 15.00
CA ARG A 42 9.44 8.32 15.34
C ARG A 42 8.40 8.57 16.45
N GLY A 43 7.85 7.52 17.04
CA GLY A 43 6.77 7.64 18.04
C GLY A 43 5.46 8.15 17.46
N LEU A 44 5.24 7.98 16.15
CA LEU A 44 4.02 8.34 15.45
C LEU A 44 3.17 7.09 15.25
N SER A 45 1.87 7.19 15.51
CA SER A 45 0.90 6.14 15.20
C SER A 45 0.21 6.43 13.86
N LEU A 46 0.12 5.41 13.01
CA LEU A 46 -0.53 5.49 11.70
C LEU A 46 -1.87 4.75 11.72
N ASP A 47 -2.95 5.43 11.31
CA ASP A 47 -4.26 4.80 11.12
C ASP A 47 -4.41 4.27 9.69
N LEU A 48 -4.02 3.01 9.51
CA LEU A 48 -3.97 2.36 8.21
C LEU A 48 -5.35 2.14 7.57
N GLU A 49 -6.41 1.99 8.38
CA GLU A 49 -7.77 1.82 7.84
C GLU A 49 -8.25 3.08 7.11
N LYS A 50 -7.87 4.27 7.60
CA LYS A 50 -8.19 5.54 6.92
C LYS A 50 -7.38 5.78 5.66
N ILE A 51 -6.18 5.23 5.57
CA ILE A 51 -5.25 5.48 4.45
C ILE A 51 -5.56 4.57 3.26
N GLU A 52 -5.82 3.28 3.51
CA GLU A 52 -5.97 2.29 2.43
C GLU A 52 -7.42 1.83 2.19
N GLY A 53 -8.34 2.18 3.09
CA GLY A 53 -9.70 1.65 3.12
C GLY A 53 -9.73 0.19 3.58
N ARG A 54 -10.91 -0.31 3.94
CA ARG A 54 -11.07 -1.70 4.39
C ARG A 54 -10.89 -2.67 3.23
N ALA A 55 -10.10 -3.72 3.44
CA ALA A 55 -10.10 -4.86 2.54
C ALA A 55 -11.50 -5.49 2.55
N ARG A 56 -12.17 -5.51 1.39
CA ARG A 56 -13.44 -6.23 1.27
C ARG A 56 -13.23 -7.67 1.64
N THR A 57 -14.09 -8.16 2.52
CA THR A 57 -14.14 -9.54 2.96
C THR A 57 -14.30 -10.46 1.74
N ILE A 58 -13.81 -11.69 1.83
CA ILE A 58 -13.97 -12.68 0.74
C ILE A 58 -15.44 -12.81 0.35
N LEU A 59 -16.35 -12.75 1.33
CA LEU A 59 -17.78 -12.75 1.12
C LEU A 59 -18.23 -11.55 0.25
N GLU A 60 -17.80 -10.34 0.59
CA GLU A 60 -18.17 -9.11 -0.14
C GLU A 60 -17.58 -9.09 -1.56
N ARG A 61 -16.39 -9.67 -1.77
CA ARG A 61 -15.80 -9.82 -3.12
C ARG A 61 -16.53 -10.87 -3.96
N SER A 62 -16.95 -11.98 -3.36
CA SER A 62 -17.49 -13.14 -4.09
C SER A 62 -18.99 -13.02 -4.35
N PHE A 63 -19.71 -12.38 -3.44
CA PHE A 63 -21.18 -12.29 -3.50
C PHE A 63 -21.68 -10.86 -3.76
N GLY A 64 -20.80 -9.87 -3.88
CA GLY A 64 -21.18 -8.49 -4.19
C GLY A 64 -22.02 -7.79 -3.12
N VAL A 65 -22.18 -8.41 -1.94
CA VAL A 65 -22.87 -7.84 -0.79
C VAL A 65 -21.89 -6.90 -0.10
N GLY A 66 -22.25 -5.63 0.04
CA GLY A 66 -21.48 -4.60 0.71
C GLY A 66 -22.41 -3.56 1.32
#